data_AF-A0A925J1L4-F1
#
_entry.id   AF-A0A925J1L4-F1
#
_cell.length_a   1.000
_cell.length_b   1.000
_cell.length_c   1.000
_cell.angle_alpha   90.00
_cell.angle_beta   90.00
_cell.angle_gamma   90.00
#
_symmetry.space_group_name_H-M   'P 1'
#
loop_
_entity.id
_entity.type
_entity.pdbx_description
1 polymer ?
#
loop_
_entity_poly.entity_id
_entity_poly.type
_entity_poly.pdbx_seq_one_letter_code
_entity_poly.pdbx_strand_id
1 'polypeptide(L)'
;MKKVHILLALLVAASFSSCKKDTKPATPAYTCTTCKTAPDALVANNTSSKGIYKGVVIGSSGTVMFDIANNGTTITALMVIDGITVNLSSAVTWVAGQPYIANFTGLLNGSAVSVNFSVGLGGGAPTVTSSSIPGHPNSTFNIVKETSTNLIQCFEGAYSTTLPETGTFNMIILKTTGIWGGIHRKTGSTTTGNMDGTISNNQLFGTGQAGTIGTVTADQISGSFLDGNNKTVTITAKRTL
;
A
#
# COMPACT_ATOMS: atom_id res chain seq x y z
N MET A 1 52.03 -71.88 -31.33
CA MET A 1 52.70 -70.61 -31.70
C MET A 1 51.68 -69.48 -31.61
N LYS A 2 51.99 -68.45 -30.79
CA LYS A 2 51.71 -67.00 -30.99
C LYS A 2 50.31 -66.62 -31.54
N LYS A 3 49.45 -65.82 -30.90
CA LYS A 3 49.66 -64.61 -30.07
C LYS A 3 48.44 -64.34 -29.16
N VAL A 4 48.75 -63.79 -27.98
CA VAL A 4 47.87 -63.12 -27.02
C VAL A 4 47.74 -61.64 -27.41
N HIS A 5 46.52 -61.09 -27.45
CA HIS A 5 46.19 -59.65 -27.48
C HIS A 5 44.87 -59.49 -26.67
N ILE A 6 44.84 -59.07 -25.40
CA ILE A 6 45.02 -57.75 -24.75
C ILE A 6 44.06 -56.65 -25.26
N LEU A 7 43.25 -56.13 -24.30
CA LEU A 7 42.45 -54.89 -24.26
C LEU A 7 41.23 -54.82 -25.23
N LEU A 8 40.05 -54.32 -24.85
CA LEU A 8 39.77 -53.09 -24.11
C LEU A 8 38.36 -53.18 -23.50
N ALA A 9 38.24 -52.87 -22.21
CA ALA A 9 36.97 -52.66 -21.53
C ALA A 9 36.27 -51.41 -22.09
N LEU A 10 35.07 -51.55 -22.64
CA LEU A 10 34.16 -50.43 -22.86
C LEU A 10 33.17 -50.40 -21.68
N LEU A 11 33.55 -49.70 -20.61
CA LEU A 11 32.59 -49.19 -19.64
C LEU A 11 31.73 -48.14 -20.37
N VAL A 12 30.48 -48.48 -20.66
CA VAL A 12 29.46 -47.48 -20.97
C VAL A 12 29.17 -46.76 -19.65
N ALA A 13 29.92 -45.68 -19.39
CA ALA A 13 29.56 -44.71 -18.37
C ALA A 13 28.29 -44.00 -18.83
N ALA A 14 27.14 -44.51 -18.40
CA ALA A 14 25.88 -43.78 -18.44
C ALA A 14 26.02 -42.59 -17.50
N SER A 15 26.46 -41.45 -18.04
CA SER A 15 26.36 -40.15 -17.40
C SER A 15 24.89 -39.83 -17.26
N PHE A 16 24.30 -40.20 -16.13
CA PHE A 16 23.08 -39.57 -15.66
C PHE A 16 23.42 -38.10 -15.40
N SER A 17 23.20 -37.24 -16.41
CA SER A 17 23.09 -35.81 -16.23
C SER A 17 21.85 -35.54 -15.39
N SER A 18 21.99 -35.74 -14.07
CA SER A 18 21.09 -35.18 -13.09
C SER A 18 21.26 -33.67 -13.17
N CYS A 19 20.38 -33.02 -13.92
CA CYS A 19 20.10 -31.62 -13.72
C CYS A 19 19.71 -31.46 -12.26
N LYS A 20 20.66 -31.10 -11.40
CA LYS A 20 20.33 -30.46 -10.13
C LYS A 20 19.49 -29.25 -10.52
N LYS A 21 18.18 -29.33 -10.30
CA LYS A 21 17.38 -28.13 -10.16
C LYS A 21 18.03 -27.40 -9.00
N ASP A 22 18.80 -26.36 -9.31
CA ASP A 22 19.19 -25.38 -8.33
C ASP A 22 17.88 -24.89 -7.72
N THR A 23 17.54 -25.41 -6.54
CA THR A 23 16.52 -24.84 -5.68
C THR A 23 17.09 -23.49 -5.29
N LYS A 24 16.83 -22.47 -6.12
CA LYS A 24 17.00 -21.08 -5.71
C LYS A 24 16.34 -20.98 -4.34
N PRO A 25 17.08 -20.56 -3.29
CA PRO A 25 16.48 -20.35 -1.98
C PRO A 25 15.23 -19.48 -2.19
N ALA A 26 14.07 -19.97 -1.73
CA ALA A 26 12.85 -19.20 -1.81
C ALA A 26 13.11 -17.86 -1.13
N THR A 27 13.11 -16.76 -1.89
CA THR A 27 13.25 -15.44 -1.31
C THR A 27 12.04 -15.25 -0.39
N PRO A 28 12.24 -14.97 0.91
CA PRO A 28 11.11 -14.81 1.82
C PRO A 28 10.23 -13.66 1.33
N ALA A 29 8.91 -13.85 1.40
CA ALA A 29 7.95 -12.81 1.04
C ALA A 29 8.16 -11.58 1.93
N TYR A 30 8.00 -10.38 1.36
CA TYR A 30 8.11 -9.15 2.13
C TYR A 30 7.06 -9.11 3.25
N THR A 31 7.53 -8.79 4.46
CA THR A 31 6.71 -8.58 5.65
C THR A 31 7.05 -7.21 6.23
N CYS A 32 6.04 -6.41 6.51
CA CYS A 32 6.22 -5.12 7.14
C CYS A 32 6.36 -5.30 8.65
N THR A 33 7.59 -5.12 9.16
CA THR A 33 7.90 -5.35 10.58
C THR A 33 7.35 -4.28 11.52
N THR A 34 7.01 -3.11 11.00
CA THR A 34 6.44 -1.99 11.75
C THR A 34 4.92 -1.94 11.67
N CYS A 35 4.31 -2.67 10.73
CA CYS A 35 2.88 -2.61 10.47
C CYS A 35 2.09 -3.41 11.52
N LYS A 36 0.93 -2.89 11.89
CA LYS A 36 0.05 -3.53 12.89
C LYS A 36 -0.68 -4.74 12.29
N THR A 37 -1.02 -5.70 13.14
CA THR A 37 -1.81 -6.89 12.78
C THR A 37 -3.24 -6.84 13.32
N ALA A 38 -3.56 -5.85 14.15
CA ALA A 38 -4.87 -5.55 14.70
C ALA A 38 -5.18 -4.05 14.56
N PRO A 39 -6.47 -3.64 14.53
CA PRO A 39 -6.84 -2.24 14.50
C PRO A 39 -6.31 -1.46 15.71
N ASP A 40 -5.90 -0.21 15.49
CA ASP A 40 -5.53 0.73 16.56
C ASP A 40 -6.76 1.49 17.11
N ALA A 41 -7.86 1.53 16.35
CA ALA A 41 -9.09 2.21 16.74
C ALA A 41 -9.78 1.59 17.96
N LEU A 42 -10.17 2.44 18.92
CA LEU A 42 -10.98 2.00 20.06
C LEU A 42 -12.46 1.93 19.70
N VAL A 43 -13.16 0.92 20.23
CA VAL A 43 -14.59 0.67 19.98
C VAL A 43 -15.48 1.88 20.30
N ALA A 44 -15.12 2.64 21.35
CA ALA A 44 -15.85 3.84 21.76
C ALA A 44 -15.84 4.96 20.70
N ASN A 45 -14.93 4.89 19.72
CA ASN A 45 -14.76 5.91 18.68
C ASN A 45 -15.27 5.43 17.29
N ASN A 46 -15.88 4.25 17.19
CA ASN A 46 -16.32 3.70 15.91
C ASN A 46 -17.35 4.59 15.19
N THR A 47 -18.19 5.31 15.93
CA THR A 47 -19.29 6.13 15.41
C THR A 47 -19.14 7.62 15.75
N SER A 48 -17.90 8.09 15.95
CA SER A 48 -17.61 9.49 16.22
C SER A 48 -16.46 10.02 15.35
N SER A 49 -16.28 11.33 15.35
CA SER A 49 -15.16 11.99 14.67
C SER A 49 -13.81 11.74 15.37
N LYS A 50 -13.81 11.18 16.60
CA LYS A 50 -12.59 10.66 17.24
C LYS A 50 -12.10 9.37 16.56
N GLY A 51 -10.87 8.97 16.86
CA GLY A 51 -10.35 7.65 16.48
C GLY A 51 -9.21 7.74 15.48
N ILE A 52 -8.98 6.61 14.80
CA ILE A 52 -7.86 6.44 13.87
C ILE A 52 -8.36 6.54 12.44
N TYR A 53 -7.64 7.31 11.62
CA TYR A 53 -7.87 7.41 10.19
C TYR A 53 -6.57 7.10 9.47
N LYS A 54 -6.62 6.20 8.49
CA LYS A 54 -5.44 5.75 7.75
C LYS A 54 -5.68 5.96 6.26
N GLY A 55 -4.62 6.26 5.54
CA GLY A 55 -4.72 6.60 4.14
C GLY A 55 -3.40 6.52 3.40
N VAL A 56 -3.51 6.80 2.11
CA VAL A 56 -2.40 6.89 1.17
C VAL A 56 -2.30 8.29 0.59
N VAL A 57 -1.10 8.66 0.16
CA VAL A 57 -0.78 9.95 -0.45
C VAL A 57 -0.12 9.72 -1.80
N ILE A 58 -0.55 10.43 -2.84
CA ILE A 58 0.16 10.55 -4.12
C ILE A 58 0.52 12.01 -4.37
N GLY A 59 1.81 12.29 -4.18
CA GLY A 59 2.54 13.46 -4.65
C GLY A 59 3.81 12.93 -5.33
N SER A 60 4.60 12.23 -4.51
CA SER A 60 5.42 11.08 -4.90
C SER A 60 4.67 9.79 -4.52
N SER A 61 5.07 9.11 -3.43
CA SER A 61 4.34 8.02 -2.80
C SER A 61 4.41 8.13 -1.27
N GLY A 62 3.33 7.80 -0.57
CA GLY A 62 3.32 7.80 0.89
C GLY A 62 2.05 7.26 1.52
N THR A 63 2.07 7.23 2.86
CA THR A 63 0.95 6.89 3.75
C THR A 63 0.77 7.95 4.82
N VAL A 64 -0.42 7.99 5.41
CA VAL A 64 -0.73 8.89 6.52
C VAL A 64 -1.66 8.21 7.51
N MET A 65 -1.42 8.44 8.80
CA MET A 65 -2.31 8.07 9.90
C MET A 65 -2.64 9.31 10.71
N PHE A 66 -3.92 9.62 10.91
CA PHE A 66 -4.40 10.61 11.86
C PHE A 66 -4.92 9.91 13.11
N ASP A 67 -4.48 10.38 14.28
CA ASP A 67 -5.05 10.05 15.58
C ASP A 67 -5.82 11.27 16.10
N ILE A 68 -7.15 11.16 16.06
CA ILE A 68 -8.06 12.20 16.57
C ILE A 68 -8.53 11.75 17.96
N ALA A 69 -7.69 11.99 18.97
CA ALA A 69 -7.98 11.74 20.37
C ALA A 69 -8.46 10.29 20.61
N ASN A 70 -7.95 9.31 19.85
CA ASN A 70 -8.39 7.93 19.92
C ASN A 70 -8.30 7.40 21.35
N ASN A 71 -7.18 7.67 22.03
CA ASN A 71 -7.01 7.40 23.45
C ASN A 71 -6.59 8.69 24.18
N GLY A 72 -7.49 9.26 24.99
CA GLY A 72 -7.28 10.53 25.67
C GLY A 72 -7.60 11.75 24.80
N THR A 73 -6.66 12.70 24.74
CA THR A 73 -6.82 14.02 24.09
C THR A 73 -5.78 14.33 23.01
N THR A 74 -4.89 13.38 22.70
CA THR A 74 -3.82 13.54 21.71
C THR A 74 -4.40 13.78 20.31
N ILE A 75 -3.90 14.79 19.61
CA ILE A 75 -4.27 15.09 18.22
C ILE A 75 -2.99 15.15 17.38
N THR A 76 -2.72 14.09 16.64
CA THR A 76 -1.50 13.96 15.86
C THR A 76 -1.77 13.30 14.51
N ALA A 77 -0.84 13.46 13.59
CA ALA A 77 -0.76 12.63 12.42
C ALA A 77 0.68 12.22 12.14
N LEU A 78 0.85 11.00 11.62
CA LEU A 78 2.12 10.47 11.15
C LEU A 78 2.00 10.28 9.65
N MET A 79 2.75 11.06 8.89
CA MET A 79 2.85 10.90 7.44
C MET A 79 4.21 10.31 7.10
N VAL A 80 4.25 9.32 6.22
CA VAL A 80 5.48 8.79 5.63
C VAL A 80 5.40 9.07 4.14
N ILE A 81 6.34 9.85 3.61
CA ILE A 81 6.39 10.18 2.18
C ILE A 81 7.82 10.02 1.68
N ASP A 82 8.00 9.30 0.57
CA ASP A 82 9.32 8.89 0.05
C ASP A 82 10.22 8.25 1.13
N GLY A 83 9.60 7.47 2.03
CA GLY A 83 10.28 6.80 3.15
C GLY A 83 10.67 7.72 4.32
N ILE A 84 10.38 9.02 4.26
CA ILE A 84 10.68 9.98 5.32
C ILE A 84 9.45 10.16 6.22
N THR A 85 9.64 9.97 7.52
CA THR A 85 8.62 10.20 8.54
C THR A 85 8.48 11.68 8.88
N VAL A 86 7.25 12.19 8.80
CA VAL A 86 6.85 13.54 9.19
C VAL A 86 5.83 13.42 10.32
N ASN A 87 6.21 13.90 11.51
CA ASN A 87 5.29 14.05 12.63
C ASN A 87 4.53 15.36 12.47
N LEU A 88 3.20 15.28 12.47
CA LEU A 88 2.30 16.41 12.38
C LEU A 88 1.45 16.48 13.65
N SER A 89 1.08 17.69 14.05
CA SER A 89 0.14 17.93 15.14
C SER A 89 -0.83 19.04 14.80
N SER A 90 -1.95 19.09 15.52
CA SER A 90 -2.88 20.21 15.45
C SER A 90 -3.17 20.73 16.85
N ALA A 91 -3.34 22.05 16.96
CA ALA A 91 -3.81 22.70 18.18
C ALA A 91 -5.34 22.66 18.32
N VAL A 92 -6.06 22.20 17.30
CA VAL A 92 -7.53 22.13 17.33
C VAL A 92 -7.97 20.99 18.23
N THR A 93 -8.66 21.34 19.31
CA THR A 93 -9.25 20.38 20.24
C THR A 93 -10.51 19.74 19.65
N TRP A 94 -10.75 18.49 20.00
CA TRP A 94 -11.98 17.81 19.62
C TRP A 94 -13.14 18.26 20.51
N VAL A 95 -14.32 18.46 19.90
CA VAL A 95 -15.55 18.84 20.60
C VAL A 95 -16.65 17.82 20.27
N ALA A 96 -17.32 17.30 21.30
CA ALA A 96 -18.40 16.35 21.14
C ALA A 96 -19.57 16.96 20.34
N GLY A 97 -20.20 16.15 19.48
CA GLY A 97 -21.34 16.59 18.69
C GLY A 97 -20.98 17.44 17.46
N GLN A 98 -19.69 17.66 17.16
CA GLN A 98 -19.25 18.41 15.99
C GLN A 98 -18.45 17.56 14.98
N PRO A 99 -18.49 17.90 13.67
CA PRO A 99 -17.47 17.43 12.74
C PRO A 99 -16.08 17.90 13.20
N TYR A 100 -15.05 17.19 12.78
CA TYR A 100 -13.68 17.55 13.13
C TYR A 100 -12.97 18.11 11.89
N ILE A 101 -12.46 19.33 12.00
CA ILE A 101 -11.76 20.04 10.93
C ILE A 101 -10.51 20.65 11.56
N ALA A 102 -9.34 20.31 11.04
CA ALA A 102 -8.09 20.73 11.64
C ALA A 102 -6.97 20.84 10.62
N ASN A 103 -6.13 21.86 10.79
CA ASN A 103 -4.85 21.95 10.11
C ASN A 103 -3.78 21.21 10.93
N PHE A 104 -3.14 20.23 10.30
CA PHE A 104 -2.01 19.50 10.85
C PHE A 104 -0.72 20.07 10.29
N THR A 105 0.22 20.42 11.16
CA THR A 105 1.49 21.04 10.77
C THR A 105 2.70 20.30 11.33
N GLY A 106 3.81 20.36 10.61
CA GLY A 106 5.10 19.81 11.04
C GLY A 106 6.23 20.22 10.09
N LEU A 107 7.35 19.49 10.13
CA LEU A 107 8.52 19.78 9.31
C LEU A 107 8.94 18.56 8.49
N LEU A 108 9.20 18.76 7.20
CA LEU A 108 9.86 17.80 6.31
C LEU A 108 11.20 18.40 5.90
N ASN A 109 12.31 17.79 6.36
CA ASN A 109 13.67 18.27 6.11
C ASN A 109 13.84 19.77 6.45
N GLY A 110 13.25 20.21 7.58
CA GLY A 110 13.29 21.61 8.04
C GLY A 110 12.30 22.56 7.33
N SER A 111 11.58 22.10 6.30
CA SER A 111 10.57 22.90 5.60
C SER A 111 9.16 22.64 6.16
N ALA A 112 8.35 23.69 6.26
CA ALA A 112 7.00 23.59 6.81
C ALA A 112 6.07 22.72 5.95
N VAL A 113 5.33 21.83 6.61
CA VAL A 113 4.27 21.00 6.04
C VAL A 113 2.93 21.42 6.63
N SER A 114 1.87 21.46 5.82
CA SER A 114 0.49 21.62 6.28
C SER A 114 -0.45 20.62 5.59
N VAL A 115 -1.40 20.07 6.34
CA VAL A 115 -2.43 19.14 5.86
C VAL A 115 -3.75 19.48 6.54
N ASN A 116 -4.73 19.98 5.78
CA ASN A 116 -6.05 20.31 6.29
C ASN A 116 -6.96 19.08 6.21
N PHE A 117 -7.20 18.44 7.34
CA PHE A 117 -8.06 17.27 7.48
C PHE A 117 -9.48 17.67 7.88
N SER A 118 -10.48 16.96 7.33
CA SER A 118 -11.89 17.13 7.67
C SER A 118 -12.58 15.77 7.74
N VAL A 119 -13.45 15.60 8.73
CA VAL A 119 -14.30 14.41 8.86
C VAL A 119 -15.65 14.79 9.47
N GLY A 120 -16.70 14.11 9.01
CA GLY A 120 -18.04 14.28 9.55
C GLY A 120 -18.16 13.83 11.01
N LEU A 121 -19.25 14.24 11.67
CA LEU A 121 -19.53 13.96 13.09
C LEU A 121 -19.40 12.47 13.45
N GLY A 122 -19.89 11.57 12.61
CA GLY A 122 -19.84 10.12 12.84
C GLY A 122 -18.51 9.47 12.45
N GLY A 123 -17.50 10.26 12.06
CA GLY A 123 -16.26 9.74 11.48
C GLY A 123 -16.37 9.37 9.99
N GLY A 124 -17.49 9.68 9.35
CA GLY A 124 -17.73 9.42 7.94
C GLY A 124 -17.09 10.44 7.00
N ALA A 125 -16.85 10.03 5.76
CA ALA A 125 -16.27 10.83 4.68
C ALA A 125 -15.00 11.62 5.09
N PRO A 126 -13.99 10.98 5.73
CA PRO A 126 -12.73 11.65 6.03
C PRO A 126 -12.03 12.09 4.73
N THR A 127 -11.50 13.31 4.73
CA THR A 127 -10.86 13.89 3.55
C THR A 127 -9.76 14.89 3.95
N VAL A 128 -8.83 15.12 3.02
CA VAL A 128 -7.90 16.26 3.09
C VAL A 128 -8.35 17.29 2.07
N THR A 129 -8.72 18.47 2.55
CA THR A 129 -9.27 19.55 1.71
C THR A 129 -8.17 20.35 1.02
N SER A 130 -6.98 20.42 1.62
CA SER A 130 -5.78 21.01 1.04
C SER A 130 -4.52 20.55 1.78
N SER A 131 -3.39 20.61 1.10
CA SER A 131 -2.09 20.31 1.69
C SER A 131 -0.98 21.13 1.04
N SER A 132 0.04 21.48 1.81
CA SER A 132 1.33 21.98 1.32
C SER A 132 2.43 21.07 1.83
N ILE A 133 3.07 20.33 0.93
CA ILE A 133 4.15 19.40 1.26
C ILE A 133 5.33 19.74 0.35
N PRO A 134 6.41 20.35 0.88
CA PRO A 134 7.59 20.72 0.10
C PRO A 134 8.15 19.53 -0.67
N GLY A 135 8.39 19.71 -1.98
CA GLY A 135 8.86 18.64 -2.86
C GLY A 135 7.78 17.72 -3.42
N HIS A 136 6.53 17.82 -2.95
CA HIS A 136 5.43 16.94 -3.39
C HIS A 136 4.20 17.76 -3.81
N PRO A 137 4.27 18.50 -4.93
CA PRO A 137 3.15 19.30 -5.42
C PRO A 137 1.98 18.41 -5.85
N ASN A 138 0.76 18.98 -5.85
CA ASN A 138 -0.46 18.28 -6.23
C ASN A 138 -0.71 17.01 -5.42
N SER A 139 -0.29 16.97 -4.15
CA SER A 139 -0.50 15.81 -3.29
C SER A 139 -2.00 15.53 -3.15
N THR A 140 -2.40 14.29 -3.45
CA THR A 140 -3.77 13.79 -3.33
C THR A 140 -3.81 12.70 -2.28
N PHE A 141 -4.86 12.70 -1.47
CA PHE A 141 -5.04 11.77 -0.37
C PHE A 141 -6.27 10.91 -0.61
N ASN A 142 -6.18 9.64 -0.21
CA ASN A 142 -7.34 8.80 0.02
C ASN A 142 -7.26 8.32 1.46
N ILE A 143 -8.29 8.57 2.26
CA ILE A 143 -8.30 8.33 3.70
C ILE A 143 -9.59 7.62 4.06
N VAL A 144 -9.49 6.67 4.98
CA VAL A 144 -10.61 5.93 5.54
C VAL A 144 -10.50 5.87 7.05
N LYS A 145 -11.64 5.73 7.72
CA LYS A 145 -11.70 5.54 9.17
C LYS A 145 -11.44 4.09 9.54
N GLU A 146 -10.54 3.86 10.48
CA GLU A 146 -10.37 2.55 11.10
C GLU A 146 -11.44 2.33 12.17
N THR A 147 -12.02 1.13 12.19
CA THR A 147 -12.91 0.69 13.26
C THR A 147 -12.21 -0.35 14.10
N SER A 148 -12.66 -0.54 15.34
CA SER A 148 -12.07 -1.53 16.25
C SER A 148 -12.14 -2.98 15.75
N THR A 149 -12.88 -3.25 14.68
CA THR A 149 -13.06 -4.58 14.08
C THR A 149 -12.49 -4.68 12.68
N ASN A 150 -11.99 -3.61 12.07
CA ASN A 150 -11.52 -3.63 10.69
C ASN A 150 -10.17 -2.95 10.55
N LEU A 151 -9.12 -3.75 10.40
CA LEU A 151 -7.75 -3.28 10.18
C LEU A 151 -7.66 -2.65 8.80
N ILE A 152 -7.12 -1.43 8.74
CA ILE A 152 -6.72 -0.81 7.48
C ILE A 152 -5.24 -1.08 7.25
N GLN A 153 -4.93 -1.51 6.02
CA GLN A 153 -3.57 -1.69 5.54
C GLN A 153 -3.34 -0.76 4.37
N CYS A 154 -2.27 0.04 4.38
CA CYS A 154 -1.91 0.90 3.26
C CYS A 154 -0.66 0.38 2.57
N PHE A 155 -0.68 0.43 1.23
CA PHE A 155 0.35 -0.09 0.36
C PHE A 155 0.84 1.02 -0.56
N GLU A 156 2.14 1.06 -0.74
CA GLU A 156 2.82 1.92 -1.70
C GLU A 156 3.31 1.09 -2.87
N GLY A 157 2.98 1.52 -4.08
CA GLY A 157 3.13 0.70 -5.27
C GLY A 157 3.49 1.46 -6.54
N ALA A 158 3.93 0.70 -7.52
CA ALA A 158 4.27 1.17 -8.85
C ALA A 158 3.67 0.24 -9.90
N TYR A 159 3.33 0.84 -11.04
CA TYR A 159 2.85 0.11 -12.20
C TYR A 159 3.69 0.44 -13.44
N SER A 160 3.73 -0.51 -14.36
CA SER A 160 4.24 -0.33 -15.72
C SER A 160 3.30 -0.98 -16.72
N THR A 161 3.38 -0.56 -17.98
CA THR A 161 2.61 -1.19 -19.06
C THR A 161 3.52 -1.74 -20.16
N THR A 162 2.94 -2.41 -21.15
CA THR A 162 3.66 -2.80 -22.38
C THR A 162 4.01 -1.62 -23.28
N LEU A 163 3.39 -0.45 -23.06
CA LEU A 163 3.92 0.82 -23.55
C LEU A 163 4.95 1.34 -22.53
N PRO A 164 5.88 2.24 -22.92
CA PRO A 164 6.82 2.87 -21.98
C PRO A 164 6.12 3.87 -21.03
N GLU A 165 4.95 3.49 -20.51
CA GLU A 165 4.20 4.18 -19.48
C GLU A 165 4.42 3.48 -18.13
N THR A 166 4.78 4.28 -17.15
CA THR A 166 4.93 3.90 -15.75
C THR A 166 4.15 4.86 -14.87
N GLY A 167 3.93 4.46 -13.62
CA GLY A 167 3.38 5.37 -12.62
C GLY A 167 3.39 4.78 -11.22
N THR A 168 2.85 5.56 -10.30
CA THR A 168 2.68 5.20 -8.90
C THR A 168 1.21 4.85 -8.68
N PHE A 169 0.95 3.83 -7.86
CA PHE A 169 -0.37 3.59 -7.31
C PHE A 169 -0.23 3.26 -5.83
N ASN A 170 -1.10 3.82 -5.01
CA ASN A 170 -1.15 3.52 -3.59
C ASN A 170 -2.54 3.00 -3.24
N MET A 171 -2.60 1.97 -2.41
CA MET A 171 -3.80 1.18 -2.14
C MET A 171 -4.08 1.08 -0.64
N ILE A 172 -5.36 1.04 -0.30
CA ILE A 172 -5.89 0.83 1.03
C ILE A 172 -6.70 -0.46 0.99
N ILE A 173 -6.40 -1.40 1.88
CA ILE A 173 -7.17 -2.63 2.08
C ILE A 173 -7.89 -2.55 3.41
N LEU A 174 -9.20 -2.80 3.39
CA LEU A 174 -10.01 -2.99 4.59
C LEU A 174 -10.16 -4.50 4.82
N LYS A 175 -9.28 -5.05 5.66
CA LYS A 175 -9.00 -6.50 5.71
C LYS A 175 -10.23 -7.35 6.01
N THR A 176 -11.10 -6.89 6.92
CA THR A 176 -12.23 -7.70 7.38
C THR A 176 -13.41 -7.66 6.41
N THR A 177 -13.58 -6.54 5.71
CA THR A 177 -14.64 -6.38 4.71
C THR A 177 -14.24 -6.92 3.34
N GLY A 178 -12.95 -7.17 3.09
CA GLY A 178 -12.47 -7.71 1.82
C GLY A 178 -12.66 -6.73 0.66
N ILE A 179 -12.60 -5.43 0.94
CA ILE A 179 -12.67 -4.37 -0.07
C ILE A 179 -11.36 -3.57 -0.07
N TRP A 180 -11.05 -2.99 -1.22
CA TRP A 180 -9.91 -2.10 -1.37
C TRP A 180 -10.27 -0.89 -2.21
N GLY A 181 -9.53 0.18 -1.97
CA GLY A 181 -9.57 1.42 -2.74
C GLY A 181 -8.16 1.96 -2.91
N GLY A 182 -7.99 2.94 -3.77
CA GLY A 182 -6.68 3.50 -4.03
C GLY A 182 -6.71 4.66 -4.99
N ILE A 183 -5.53 5.20 -5.20
CA ILE A 183 -5.26 6.30 -6.11
C ILE A 183 -4.04 5.92 -6.95
N HIS A 184 -4.01 6.38 -8.19
CA HIS A 184 -2.86 6.21 -9.07
C HIS A 184 -2.54 7.49 -9.84
N ARG A 185 -1.28 7.62 -10.28
CA ARG A 185 -0.80 8.72 -11.10
C ARG A 185 0.30 8.22 -12.04
N LYS A 186 0.13 8.54 -13.32
CA LYS A 186 1.15 8.32 -14.36
C LYS A 186 2.38 9.19 -14.10
N THR A 187 3.57 8.63 -14.31
CA THR A 187 4.84 9.37 -14.23
C THR A 187 4.81 10.59 -15.15
N GLY A 188 5.14 11.77 -14.60
CA GLY A 188 5.11 13.04 -15.31
C GLY A 188 3.73 13.70 -15.42
N SER A 189 2.66 13.07 -14.94
CA SER A 189 1.32 13.68 -14.86
C SER A 189 1.10 14.41 -13.54
N THR A 190 0.22 15.41 -13.54
CA THR A 190 -0.32 16.05 -12.33
C THR A 190 -1.69 15.49 -11.95
N THR A 191 -2.34 14.74 -12.84
CA THR A 191 -3.68 14.18 -12.63
C THR A 191 -3.60 12.83 -11.92
N THR A 192 -4.56 12.59 -11.04
CA THR A 192 -4.79 11.28 -10.42
C THR A 192 -6.01 10.62 -11.03
N GLY A 193 -6.10 9.32 -10.82
CA GLY A 193 -7.37 8.59 -10.93
C GLY A 193 -7.55 7.69 -9.73
N ASN A 194 -8.78 7.25 -9.54
CA ASN A 194 -9.18 6.36 -8.46
C ASN A 194 -9.25 4.93 -8.97
N MET A 195 -9.08 4.00 -8.05
CA MET A 195 -9.24 2.58 -8.29
C MET A 195 -9.84 1.93 -7.06
N ASP A 196 -10.66 0.90 -7.27
CA ASP A 196 -11.35 0.19 -6.20
C ASP A 196 -11.70 -1.23 -6.64
N GLY A 197 -12.07 -2.05 -5.67
CA GLY A 197 -12.51 -3.41 -5.91
C GLY A 197 -12.62 -4.26 -4.66
N THR A 198 -12.58 -5.58 -4.87
CA THR A 198 -12.72 -6.58 -3.81
C THR A 198 -11.51 -7.50 -3.72
N ILE A 199 -11.40 -8.19 -2.58
CA ILE A 199 -10.38 -9.20 -2.30
C ILE A 199 -11.06 -10.49 -1.92
N SER A 200 -10.66 -11.58 -2.56
CA SER A 200 -11.10 -12.93 -2.18
C SER A 200 -9.95 -13.91 -2.39
N ASN A 201 -9.71 -14.81 -1.44
CA ASN A 201 -8.63 -15.80 -1.50
C ASN A 201 -7.26 -15.19 -1.85
N ASN A 202 -6.92 -14.06 -1.22
CA ASN A 202 -5.70 -13.28 -1.48
C ASN A 202 -5.58 -12.72 -2.91
N GLN A 203 -6.62 -12.80 -3.74
CA GLN A 203 -6.65 -12.26 -5.08
C GLN A 203 -7.41 -10.93 -5.10
N LEU A 204 -6.85 -9.96 -5.83
CA LEU A 204 -7.44 -8.65 -6.06
C LEU A 204 -8.31 -8.69 -7.32
N PHE A 205 -9.53 -8.20 -7.22
CA PHE A 205 -10.46 -8.01 -8.34
C PHE A 205 -10.80 -6.53 -8.44
N GLY A 206 -10.46 -5.90 -9.57
CA GLY A 206 -10.73 -4.49 -9.83
C GLY A 206 -12.14 -4.26 -10.36
N THR A 207 -12.79 -3.20 -9.89
CA THR A 207 -14.07 -2.76 -10.45
C THR A 207 -13.91 -2.48 -11.94
N GLY A 208 -14.74 -3.13 -12.76
CA GLY A 208 -14.68 -3.01 -14.22
C GLY A 208 -13.52 -3.75 -14.89
N GLN A 209 -12.74 -4.57 -14.15
CA GLN A 209 -11.69 -5.41 -14.72
C GLN A 209 -12.13 -6.87 -14.78
N ALA A 210 -11.76 -7.56 -15.85
CA ALA A 210 -12.02 -8.99 -15.98
C ALA A 210 -10.93 -9.80 -15.25
N GLY A 211 -11.35 -10.63 -14.29
CA GLY A 211 -10.46 -11.55 -13.57
C GLY A 211 -9.59 -10.88 -12.50
N THR A 212 -8.53 -11.58 -12.11
CA THR A 212 -7.61 -11.16 -11.06
C THR A 212 -6.61 -10.13 -11.58
N ILE A 213 -6.48 -9.01 -10.89
CA ILE A 213 -5.49 -7.96 -11.22
C ILE A 213 -4.17 -8.10 -10.44
N GLY A 214 -4.19 -8.86 -9.35
CA GLY A 214 -3.02 -9.11 -8.52
C GLY A 214 -3.29 -10.07 -7.36
N THR A 215 -2.24 -10.44 -6.66
CA THR A 215 -2.27 -11.32 -5.48
C THR A 215 -1.57 -10.64 -4.31
N VAL A 216 -2.15 -10.78 -3.13
CA VAL A 216 -1.57 -10.36 -1.85
C VAL A 216 -0.84 -11.55 -1.23
N THR A 217 0.48 -11.48 -1.12
CA THR A 217 1.28 -12.49 -0.42
C THR A 217 2.02 -11.82 0.74
N ALA A 218 1.72 -12.22 1.97
CA ALA A 218 2.16 -11.50 3.17
C ALA A 218 1.81 -10.00 3.07
N ASP A 219 2.79 -9.12 3.13
CA ASP A 219 2.61 -7.67 3.03
C ASP A 219 3.02 -7.11 1.64
N GLN A 220 2.96 -7.95 0.60
CA GLN A 220 3.29 -7.58 -0.77
C GLN A 220 2.14 -7.85 -1.72
N ILE A 221 1.98 -6.96 -2.70
CA ILE A 221 1.09 -7.13 -3.85
C ILE A 221 1.95 -7.31 -5.09
N SER A 222 1.60 -8.28 -5.94
CA SER A 222 2.12 -8.40 -7.30
C SER A 222 1.03 -8.85 -8.26
N GLY A 223 1.10 -8.43 -9.51
CA GLY A 223 0.07 -8.75 -10.49
C GLY A 223 0.43 -8.37 -11.92
N SER A 224 -0.23 -9.03 -12.87
CA SER A 224 -0.16 -8.70 -14.28
C SER A 224 -1.53 -8.99 -14.91
N PHE A 225 -2.12 -8.00 -15.58
CA PHE A 225 -3.47 -8.08 -16.16
C PHE A 225 -3.58 -7.20 -17.40
N LEU A 226 -4.62 -7.40 -18.21
CA LEU A 226 -4.92 -6.54 -19.35
C LEU A 226 -5.84 -5.40 -18.93
N ASP A 227 -5.53 -4.17 -19.33
CA ASP A 227 -6.45 -3.04 -19.22
C ASP A 227 -7.56 -3.12 -20.28
N GLY A 228 -8.51 -2.17 -20.23
CA GLY A 228 -9.60 -2.08 -21.21
C GLY A 228 -9.16 -1.82 -22.66
N ASN A 229 -7.88 -1.53 -22.90
CA ASN A 229 -7.27 -1.35 -24.21
C ASN A 229 -6.37 -2.53 -24.62
N ASN A 230 -6.49 -3.68 -23.94
CA ASN A 230 -5.65 -4.86 -24.13
C ASN A 230 -4.14 -4.62 -23.91
N LYS A 231 -3.78 -3.67 -23.06
CA LYS A 231 -2.39 -3.43 -22.65
C LYS A 231 -2.12 -4.20 -21.37
N THR A 232 -0.99 -4.92 -21.33
CA THR A 232 -0.57 -5.57 -20.10
C THR A 232 -0.08 -4.52 -19.12
N VAL A 233 -0.72 -4.46 -17.96
CA VAL A 233 -0.32 -3.69 -16.79
C VAL A 233 0.35 -4.64 -15.81
N THR A 234 1.52 -4.29 -15.31
CA THR A 234 2.22 -5.01 -14.24
C THR A 234 2.25 -4.12 -13.01
N ILE A 235 1.89 -4.69 -11.85
CA ILE A 235 1.85 -3.96 -10.57
C ILE A 235 2.71 -4.64 -9.52
N THR A 236 3.34 -3.83 -8.69
CA THR A 236 3.98 -4.27 -7.44
C THR A 236 3.73 -3.24 -6.34
N ALA A 237 3.41 -3.69 -5.13
CA ALA A 237 3.31 -2.81 -3.96
C ALA A 237 3.78 -3.50 -2.69
N LYS A 238 4.15 -2.70 -1.70
CA LYS A 238 4.52 -3.14 -0.35
C LYS A 238 3.66 -2.42 0.68
N ARG A 239 3.22 -3.14 1.70
CA ARG A 239 2.54 -2.53 2.83
C ARG A 239 3.50 -1.65 3.60
N THR A 240 3.07 -0.43 3.92
CA THR A 240 3.85 0.51 4.73
C THR A 240 3.09 1.02 5.94
N LEU A 241 1.79 0.69 6.06
CA LEU A 241 0.93 0.95 7.24
C LEU A 241 -0.04 -0.21 7.48
#